data_AF-A0A518HSJ7-F1
#
_entry.id   AF-A0A518HSJ7-F1
#
_cell.length_a   1.000
_cell.length_b   1.000
_cell.length_c   1.000
_cell.angle_alpha   90.00
_cell.angle_beta   90.00
_cell.angle_gamma   90.00
#
_symmetry.space_group_name_H-M   'P 1'
#
loop_
_entity.id
_entity.type
_entity.pdbx_description
1 polymer ?
#
loop_
_entity_poly.entity_id
_entity_poly.type
_entity_poly.pdbx_seq_one_letter_code
_entity_poly.pdbx_strand_id
1 'polypeptide(L)'
;MKRHVDIKPEKTSVWLLRLAAVLWVIWGLVHVLAGVMTITQDTPEAIGGIADAVDPETLKLAYPDAAGAVINQHGFNLLWIGAVTTICAIFVWRRSKPAMLLAALVAGLADVGYFLFMDLGGFVNFIPGTLMTLICLAAIVSSGIGYLRLFALKADHD
;
A
#
# COMPACT_ATOMS: atom_id res chain seq x y z
N MET A 1 42.54 12.72 -11.07
CA MET A 1 41.72 13.64 -10.26
C MET A 1 40.27 13.50 -10.72
N LYS A 2 39.47 12.61 -10.11
CA LYS A 2 38.04 12.50 -10.41
C LYS A 2 37.35 13.76 -9.91
N ARG A 3 36.76 14.55 -10.81
CA ARG A 3 35.90 15.67 -10.42
C ARG A 3 34.66 15.05 -9.79
N HIS A 4 34.52 15.16 -8.47
CA HIS A 4 33.22 15.02 -7.83
C HIS A 4 32.34 16.15 -8.35
N VAL A 5 31.54 15.85 -9.38
CA VAL A 5 30.48 16.75 -9.81
C VAL A 5 29.37 16.62 -8.79
N ASP A 6 29.23 17.62 -7.94
CA ASP A 6 28.17 17.67 -6.95
C ASP A 6 26.83 17.97 -7.64
N ILE A 7 26.25 16.94 -8.26
CA ILE A 7 24.92 17.02 -8.88
C ILE A 7 23.93 17.21 -7.74
N LYS A 8 23.47 18.45 -7.55
CA LYS A 8 22.36 18.77 -6.65
C LYS A 8 21.14 17.95 -7.07
N PRO A 9 20.44 17.31 -6.12
CA PRO A 9 19.24 16.56 -6.45
C PRO A 9 18.23 17.50 -7.13
N GLU A 10 17.74 17.09 -8.29
CA GLU A 10 16.71 17.83 -9.01
C GLU A 10 15.51 18.04 -8.07
N LYS A 11 15.03 19.29 -7.95
CA LYS A 11 13.90 19.63 -7.06
C LYS A 11 12.70 18.72 -7.32
N THR A 12 12.46 18.39 -8.59
CA THR A 12 11.40 17.48 -9.05
C THR A 12 11.48 16.11 -8.39
N SER A 13 12.66 15.49 -8.35
CA SER A 13 12.86 14.17 -7.74
C SER A 13 12.56 14.17 -6.25
N VAL A 14 12.95 15.25 -5.55
CA VAL A 14 12.63 15.40 -4.13
C VAL A 14 11.12 15.49 -3.92
N TRP A 15 10.42 16.29 -4.72
CA TRP A 15 8.96 16.43 -4.63
C TRP A 15 8.21 15.13 -4.93
N LEU A 16 8.64 14.36 -5.94
CA LEU A 16 8.07 13.04 -6.22
C LEU A 16 8.19 12.08 -5.04
N LEU A 17 9.33 12.08 -4.34
CA LEU A 17 9.51 11.26 -3.14
C LEU A 17 8.70 11.77 -1.94
N ARG A 18 8.47 13.09 -1.83
CA ARG A 18 7.55 13.64 -0.81
C ARG A 18 6.13 13.19 -1.08
N LEU A 19 5.68 13.31 -2.33
CA LEU A 19 4.36 12.85 -2.75
C LEU A 19 4.19 11.36 -2.48
N ALA A 20 5.15 10.53 -2.92
CA ALA A 20 5.13 9.09 -2.68
C ALA A 20 5.02 8.76 -1.19
N ALA A 21 5.80 9.43 -0.33
CA ALA A 21 5.73 9.22 1.12
C ALA A 21 4.34 9.59 1.70
N VAL A 22 3.72 10.68 1.25
CA VAL A 22 2.35 11.02 1.69
C VAL A 22 1.35 9.95 1.25
N LEU A 23 1.43 9.50 0.00
CA LEU A 23 0.56 8.45 -0.52
C LEU A 23 0.74 7.13 0.25
N TRP A 24 1.98 6.76 0.58
CA TRP A 24 2.26 5.58 1.41
C TRP A 24 1.72 5.69 2.83
N VAL A 25 1.74 6.88 3.44
CA VAL A 25 1.11 7.10 4.76
C VAL A 25 -0.40 6.93 4.65
N ILE A 26 -1.04 7.55 3.65
CA ILE A 26 -2.50 7.44 3.46
C ILE A 26 -2.90 5.97 3.28
N TRP A 27 -2.26 5.29 2.35
CA TRP A 27 -2.52 3.87 2.07
C TRP A 27 -2.27 3.02 3.32
N GLY A 28 -1.14 3.21 3.99
CA GLY A 28 -0.76 2.42 5.15
C GLY A 28 -1.70 2.59 6.34
N LEU A 29 -2.15 3.81 6.63
CA LEU A 29 -3.09 4.07 7.72
C LEU A 29 -4.48 3.47 7.44
N VAL A 30 -4.97 3.54 6.19
CA VAL A 30 -6.23 2.90 5.80
C VAL A 30 -6.14 1.38 6.00
N HIS A 31 -5.02 0.75 5.65
CA HIS A 31 -4.82 -0.69 5.83
C HIS A 31 -4.65 -1.11 7.29
N VAL A 32 -4.02 -0.27 8.12
CA VAL A 32 -4.01 -0.46 9.57
C VAL A 32 -5.44 -0.45 10.12
N LEU A 33 -6.25 0.55 9.73
CA LEU A 33 -7.64 0.64 10.15
C LEU A 33 -8.46 -0.57 9.69
N ALA A 34 -8.37 -0.93 8.41
CA ALA A 34 -9.05 -2.10 7.85
C ALA A 34 -8.65 -3.38 8.61
N GLY A 35 -7.35 -3.58 8.86
CA GLY A 35 -6.87 -4.72 9.64
C GLY A 35 -7.44 -4.78 11.06
N VAL A 36 -7.50 -3.65 11.78
CA VAL A 36 -8.14 -3.59 13.10
C VAL A 36 -9.62 -3.94 13.02
N MET A 37 -10.36 -3.37 12.06
CA MET A 37 -11.78 -3.63 11.90
C MET A 37 -12.05 -5.11 11.60
N THR A 38 -11.31 -5.69 10.64
CA THR A 38 -11.43 -7.11 10.27
C THR A 38 -11.18 -8.05 11.45
N ILE A 39 -10.24 -7.74 12.35
CA ILE A 39 -9.92 -8.58 13.52
C ILE A 39 -10.98 -8.45 14.64
N THR A 40 -11.59 -7.27 14.77
CA THR A 40 -12.44 -6.94 15.92
C THR A 40 -13.92 -7.16 15.68
N GLN A 41 -14.33 -7.26 14.41
CA GLN A 41 -15.69 -7.57 14.00
C GLN A 41 -15.92 -9.08 13.92
N ASP A 42 -17.19 -9.48 13.97
CA ASP A 42 -17.64 -10.80 13.58
C ASP A 42 -17.44 -11.07 12.09
N THR A 43 -17.41 -12.35 11.72
CA THR A 43 -17.00 -12.79 10.37
C THR A 43 -17.86 -12.21 9.24
N PRO A 44 -19.20 -12.21 9.31
CA PRO A 44 -20.04 -11.58 8.28
C PRO A 44 -19.71 -10.10 8.06
N GLU A 45 -19.56 -9.34 9.13
CA GLU A 45 -19.33 -7.91 9.17
C GLU A 45 -17.93 -7.56 8.66
N ALA A 46 -16.92 -8.34 9.06
CA ALA A 46 -15.55 -8.23 8.57
C ALA A 46 -15.47 -8.51 7.07
N ILE A 47 -16.16 -9.54 6.57
CA ILE A 47 -16.23 -9.84 5.13
C ILE A 47 -16.96 -8.69 4.41
N GLY A 48 -18.08 -8.21 4.94
CA GLY A 48 -18.84 -7.10 4.35
C GLY A 48 -18.06 -5.78 4.31
N GLY A 49 -17.17 -5.54 5.27
CA GLY A 49 -16.25 -4.40 5.23
C GLY A 49 -15.17 -4.50 4.15
N ILE A 50 -14.80 -5.72 3.74
CA ILE A 50 -13.81 -5.97 2.68
C ILE A 50 -14.48 -6.04 1.30
N ALA A 51 -15.63 -6.72 1.20
CA ALA A 51 -16.41 -6.95 0.00
C ALA A 51 -17.68 -6.08 0.01
N ASP A 52 -17.49 -4.77 0.09
CA ASP A 52 -18.54 -3.79 0.39
C ASP A 52 -19.55 -3.54 -0.75
N ALA A 53 -19.36 -4.15 -1.92
CA ALA A 53 -20.37 -4.16 -2.99
C ALA A 53 -21.30 -5.39 -2.96
N VAL A 54 -21.03 -6.36 -2.08
CA VAL A 54 -21.87 -7.56 -1.93
C VAL A 54 -23.09 -7.23 -1.06
N ASP A 55 -24.25 -7.82 -1.40
CA ASP A 55 -25.46 -7.70 -0.58
C ASP A 55 -25.20 -8.26 0.83
N PRO A 56 -25.27 -7.42 1.90
CA PRO A 56 -24.96 -7.85 3.26
C PRO A 56 -25.84 -9.00 3.77
N GLU A 57 -27.07 -9.15 3.27
CA GLU A 57 -27.95 -10.25 3.67
C GLU A 57 -27.39 -11.62 3.25
N THR A 58 -26.62 -11.66 2.15
CA THR A 58 -25.99 -12.90 1.68
C THR A 58 -24.83 -13.35 2.56
N LEU A 59 -24.28 -12.44 3.36
CA LEU A 59 -23.14 -12.69 4.25
C LEU A 59 -23.58 -13.13 5.65
N LYS A 60 -24.87 -12.95 6.03
CA LYS A 60 -25.40 -13.32 7.35
C LYS A 60 -25.58 -14.84 7.51
N LEU A 61 -24.47 -15.55 7.47
CA LEU A 61 -24.38 -16.99 7.60
C LEU A 61 -23.71 -17.36 8.92
N ALA A 62 -23.99 -18.57 9.40
CA ALA A 62 -23.21 -19.17 10.48
C ALA A 62 -21.89 -19.70 9.91
N TYR A 63 -20.81 -18.93 10.03
CA TYR A 63 -19.48 -19.35 9.63
C TYR A 63 -18.89 -20.35 10.63
N PRO A 64 -18.22 -21.41 10.17
CA PRO A 64 -17.38 -22.21 11.05
C PRO A 64 -16.28 -21.36 11.69
N ASP A 65 -15.92 -21.62 12.94
CA ASP A 65 -14.88 -20.87 13.67
C ASP A 65 -13.56 -20.77 12.89
N ALA A 66 -13.21 -21.83 12.15
CA ALA A 66 -12.00 -21.86 11.32
C ALA A 66 -12.04 -20.82 10.19
N ALA A 67 -13.21 -20.53 9.59
CA ALA A 67 -13.35 -19.49 8.57
C ALA A 67 -13.15 -18.10 9.20
N GLY A 68 -13.72 -17.87 10.38
CA GLY A 68 -13.47 -16.62 11.13
C GLY A 68 -12.00 -16.44 11.49
N ALA A 69 -11.30 -17.51 11.87
CA ALA A 69 -9.85 -17.46 12.12
C ALA A 69 -9.04 -17.08 10.87
N VAL A 70 -9.44 -17.57 9.67
CA VAL A 70 -8.81 -17.17 8.40
C VAL A 70 -9.05 -15.69 8.10
N ILE A 71 -10.26 -15.18 8.34
CA ILE A 71 -10.57 -13.75 8.19
C ILE A 71 -9.73 -12.90 9.16
N ASN A 72 -9.59 -13.32 10.41
CA ASN A 72 -8.72 -12.64 11.37
C ASN A 72 -7.24 -12.65 10.95
N GLN A 73 -6.77 -13.75 10.35
CA GLN A 73 -5.42 -13.83 9.79
C GLN A 73 -5.23 -12.87 8.61
N HIS A 74 -6.25 -12.71 7.76
CA HIS A 74 -6.25 -11.68 6.71
C HIS A 74 -6.20 -10.27 7.31
N GLY A 75 -7.02 -9.97 8.31
CA GLY A 75 -6.99 -8.70 9.03
C GLY A 75 -5.63 -8.40 9.66
N PHE A 76 -4.99 -9.40 10.26
CA PHE A 76 -3.61 -9.28 10.77
C PHE A 76 -2.62 -8.94 9.65
N ASN A 77 -2.77 -9.54 8.47
CA ASN A 77 -1.94 -9.21 7.33
C ASN A 77 -2.12 -7.76 6.88
N LEU A 78 -3.36 -7.28 6.73
CA LEU A 78 -3.62 -5.88 6.41
C LEU A 78 -2.97 -4.94 7.44
N LEU A 79 -3.10 -5.27 8.72
CA LEU A 79 -2.56 -4.48 9.83
C LEU A 79 -1.04 -4.33 9.72
N TRP A 80 -0.29 -5.44 9.64
CA TRP A 80 1.17 -5.35 9.64
C TRP A 80 1.70 -4.78 8.32
N ILE A 81 1.07 -5.09 7.19
CA ILE A 81 1.43 -4.53 5.86
C ILE A 81 1.25 -3.01 5.89
N GLY A 82 0.13 -2.51 6.39
CA GLY A 82 -0.13 -1.09 6.53
C GLY A 82 0.87 -0.40 7.47
N ALA A 83 1.18 -1.02 8.61
CA ALA A 83 2.15 -0.50 9.57
C ALA A 83 3.57 -0.42 8.99
N VAL A 84 4.04 -1.49 8.35
CA VAL A 84 5.37 -1.53 7.70
C VAL A 84 5.47 -0.47 6.62
N THR A 85 4.46 -0.34 5.75
CA THR A 85 4.44 0.66 4.68
C THR A 85 4.45 2.09 5.23
N THR A 86 3.70 2.34 6.31
CA THR A 86 3.70 3.65 7.01
C THR A 86 5.09 3.98 7.56
N ILE A 87 5.79 3.01 8.15
CA ILE A 87 7.17 3.19 8.63
C ILE A 87 8.10 3.46 7.46
N CYS A 88 8.00 2.70 6.38
CA CYS A 88 8.79 2.91 5.17
C CYS A 88 8.59 4.32 4.61
N ALA A 89 7.38 4.89 4.68
CA ALA A 89 7.08 6.23 4.20
C ALA A 89 7.96 7.31 4.86
N ILE A 90 8.27 7.18 6.16
CA ILE A 90 9.20 8.07 6.88
C ILE A 90 10.60 8.02 6.25
N PHE A 91 11.05 6.83 5.86
CA PHE A 91 12.35 6.65 5.22
C PHE A 91 12.35 7.00 3.74
N VAL A 92 11.22 6.84 3.02
CA VAL A 92 11.02 7.34 1.66
C VAL A 92 11.10 8.87 1.64
N TRP A 93 10.49 9.54 2.62
CA TRP A 93 10.65 10.98 2.85
C TRP A 93 12.14 11.33 3.03
N ARG A 94 12.92 10.48 3.70
CA ARG A 94 14.38 10.64 3.86
C ARG A 94 15.21 10.10 2.69
N ARG A 95 14.58 9.73 1.57
CA ARG A 95 15.22 9.27 0.31
C ARG A 95 15.96 7.94 0.45
N SER A 96 15.50 7.05 1.33
CA SER A 96 16.05 5.71 1.51
C SER A 96 15.64 4.77 0.38
N LYS A 97 16.61 4.28 -0.42
CA LYS A 97 16.35 3.33 -1.51
C LYS A 97 15.73 2.02 -1.03
N PRO A 98 16.26 1.35 0.03
CA PRO A 98 15.66 0.10 0.50
C PRO A 98 14.22 0.28 0.97
N ALA A 99 13.89 1.43 1.58
CA ALA A 99 12.53 1.69 2.03
C ALA A 99 11.54 1.89 0.87
N MET A 100 11.98 2.53 -0.23
CA MET A 100 11.16 2.65 -1.45
C MET A 100 10.84 1.28 -2.04
N LEU A 101 11.85 0.40 -2.14
CA LEU A 101 11.67 -0.95 -2.66
C LEU A 101 10.80 -1.79 -1.74
N LEU A 102 11.04 -1.74 -0.43
CA LEU A 102 10.27 -2.51 0.54
C LEU A 102 8.79 -2.09 0.55
N ALA A 103 8.49 -0.79 0.56
CA ALA A 103 7.11 -0.29 0.46
C ALA A 103 6.44 -0.76 -0.84
N ALA A 104 7.13 -0.61 -1.97
CA ALA A 104 6.58 -1.01 -3.27
C ALA A 104 6.34 -2.52 -3.38
N LEU A 105 7.21 -3.36 -2.82
CA LEU A 105 7.02 -4.80 -2.82
C LEU A 105 5.90 -5.22 -1.87
N VAL A 106 5.90 -4.73 -0.62
CA VAL A 106 4.94 -5.14 0.41
C VAL A 106 3.53 -4.64 0.08
N ALA A 107 3.35 -3.34 -0.15
CA ALA A 107 2.05 -2.77 -0.48
C ALA A 107 1.63 -3.12 -1.92
N GLY A 108 2.56 -3.09 -2.88
CA GLY A 108 2.24 -3.38 -4.28
C GLY A 108 1.78 -4.82 -4.49
N LEU A 109 2.43 -5.81 -3.85
CA LEU A 109 1.97 -7.20 -3.97
C LEU A 109 0.64 -7.45 -3.24
N ALA A 110 0.40 -6.76 -2.12
CA ALA A 110 -0.90 -6.80 -1.44
C ALA A 110 -2.02 -6.29 -2.36
N ASP A 111 -1.81 -5.13 -2.99
CA ASP A 111 -2.78 -4.52 -3.89
C ASP A 111 -2.92 -5.26 -5.22
N VAL A 112 -1.91 -5.98 -5.70
CA VAL A 112 -2.08 -6.87 -6.87
C VAL A 112 -3.08 -7.98 -6.54
N GLY A 113 -2.98 -8.59 -5.35
CA GLY A 113 -3.96 -9.58 -4.90
C GLY A 113 -5.35 -8.97 -4.77
N TYR A 114 -5.45 -7.80 -4.13
CA TYR A 114 -6.71 -7.08 -4.00
C TYR A 114 -7.31 -6.73 -5.37
N PHE A 115 -6.54 -6.17 -6.29
CA PHE A 115 -6.99 -5.80 -7.62
C PHE A 115 -7.52 -7.00 -8.40
N LEU A 116 -6.78 -8.10 -8.41
CA LEU A 116 -7.14 -9.29 -9.18
C LEU A 116 -8.41 -9.97 -8.68
N PHE A 117 -8.60 -10.04 -7.36
CA PHE A 117 -9.67 -10.83 -6.77
C PHE A 117 -10.86 -10.00 -6.26
N MET A 118 -10.62 -8.75 -5.86
CA MET A 118 -11.65 -7.87 -5.30
C MET A 118 -12.15 -6.86 -6.34
N ASP A 119 -11.25 -6.04 -6.92
CA ASP A 119 -11.63 -5.02 -7.91
C ASP A 119 -12.16 -5.68 -9.20
N LEU A 120 -11.38 -6.56 -9.84
CA LEU A 120 -11.80 -7.26 -11.05
C LEU A 120 -12.93 -8.27 -10.80
N GLY A 121 -13.04 -8.77 -9.55
CA GLY A 121 -14.14 -9.63 -9.13
C GLY A 121 -15.48 -8.91 -8.99
N GLY A 122 -15.47 -7.57 -8.94
CA GLY A 122 -16.67 -6.76 -8.77
C GLY A 122 -17.26 -6.82 -7.36
N PHE A 123 -16.43 -7.14 -6.34
CA PHE A 123 -16.87 -7.31 -4.96
C PHE A 123 -16.75 -6.04 -4.11
N VAL A 124 -16.22 -4.95 -4.67
CA VAL A 124 -15.91 -3.73 -3.92
C VAL A 124 -16.41 -2.48 -4.62
N ASN A 125 -16.76 -1.46 -3.84
CA ASN A 125 -17.07 -0.13 -4.35
C ASN A 125 -15.79 0.66 -4.67
N PHE A 126 -15.96 1.76 -5.41
CA PHE A 126 -14.83 2.63 -5.78
C PHE A 126 -14.14 3.28 -4.58
N ILE A 127 -14.90 3.63 -3.53
CA ILE A 127 -14.40 4.22 -2.28
C ILE A 127 -14.90 3.36 -1.11
N PRO A 128 -14.02 2.89 -0.20
CA PRO A 128 -12.57 3.12 -0.18
C PRO A 128 -11.78 2.23 -1.15
N GLY A 129 -12.40 1.19 -1.72
CA GLY A 129 -11.76 0.07 -2.43
C GLY A 129 -10.81 0.47 -3.55
N THR A 130 -11.30 0.58 -4.79
CA THR A 130 -10.47 0.84 -5.97
C THR A 130 -9.60 2.10 -5.83
N LEU A 131 -10.06 3.10 -5.06
CA LEU A 131 -9.27 4.29 -4.76
C LEU A 131 -7.93 3.95 -4.08
N MET A 132 -7.88 2.99 -3.14
CA MET A 132 -6.61 2.60 -2.51
C MET A 132 -5.64 1.95 -3.50
N THR A 133 -6.14 1.11 -4.40
CA THR A 133 -5.36 0.52 -5.49
C THR A 133 -4.71 1.63 -6.35
N LEU A 134 -5.45 2.69 -6.66
CA LEU A 134 -4.93 3.83 -7.42
C LEU A 134 -3.90 4.65 -6.62
N ILE A 135 -4.12 4.85 -5.31
CA ILE A 135 -3.15 5.52 -4.43
C ILE A 135 -1.84 4.73 -4.37
N CYS A 136 -1.90 3.40 -4.23
CA CYS A 136 -0.72 2.54 -4.24
C CYS A 136 0.03 2.63 -5.56
N LEU A 137 -0.68 2.52 -6.70
CA LEU A 137 -0.07 2.66 -8.02
C LEU A 137 0.62 4.03 -8.18
N ALA A 138 -0.04 5.11 -7.77
CA ALA A 138 0.53 6.45 -7.81
C ALA A 138 1.78 6.58 -6.90
N ALA A 139 1.77 5.92 -5.74
CA ALA A 139 2.90 5.89 -4.82
C ALA A 139 4.09 5.11 -5.40
N ILE A 140 3.85 3.96 -6.05
CA ILE A 140 4.86 3.16 -6.75
C ILE A 140 5.49 3.98 -7.88
N VAL A 141 4.67 4.57 -8.76
CA VAL A 141 5.15 5.36 -9.90
C VAL A 141 5.95 6.56 -9.42
N SER A 142 5.46 7.28 -8.41
CA SER A 142 6.16 8.46 -7.85
C SER A 142 7.49 8.08 -7.19
N SER A 143 7.51 6.99 -6.41
CA SER A 143 8.75 6.41 -5.85
C SER A 143 9.74 6.00 -6.95
N GLY A 144 9.27 5.31 -7.99
CA GLY A 144 10.08 4.81 -9.08
C GLY A 144 10.72 5.92 -9.92
N ILE A 145 9.93 6.90 -10.35
CA ILE A 145 10.45 8.05 -11.12
C ILE A 145 11.40 8.89 -10.24
N GLY A 146 11.04 9.14 -8.98
CA GLY A 146 11.90 9.83 -8.03
C GLY A 146 13.24 9.10 -7.81
N TYR A 147 13.21 7.78 -7.72
CA TYR A 147 14.40 6.93 -7.62
C TYR A 147 15.29 7.03 -8.86
N LEU A 148 14.72 6.83 -10.05
CA LEU A 148 15.48 6.84 -11.31
C LEU A 148 16.18 8.18 -11.54
N ARG A 149 15.48 9.29 -11.32
CA ARG A 149 16.05 10.63 -11.49
C ARG A 149 17.08 11.01 -10.42
N LEU A 150 16.93 10.50 -9.20
CA LEU A 150 17.82 10.84 -8.09
C LEU A 150 19.10 10.00 -8.07
N PHE A 151 19.01 8.73 -8.47
CA PHE A 151 20.08 7.76 -8.20
C PHE A 151 20.60 7.02 -9.42
N ALA A 152 19.77 6.72 -10.44
CA ALA A 152 20.24 6.01 -11.63
C ALA A 152 21.06 6.96 -12.52
N LEU A 153 20.55 8.18 -12.77
CA LEU A 153 21.28 9.19 -13.56
C LEU A 153 22.60 9.64 -12.92
N LYS A 154 22.74 9.52 -11.60
CA LYS A 154 23.99 9.88 -10.92
C LYS A 154 25.09 8.81 -11.07
N ALA A 155 24.70 7.55 -11.23
CA ALA A 155 25.64 6.44 -11.38
C ALA A 155 26.32 6.39 -12.77
N ASP A 156 25.67 6.93 -13.82
CA ASP A 156 26.24 7.00 -15.18
C ASP A 156 27.33 8.10 -15.32
N HIS A 157 27.58 8.88 -14.27
CA HIS A 157 28.53 9.99 -14.27
C HIS A 157 29.76 9.80 -13.36
N ASP A 158 29.92 8.64 -12.70
CA ASP A 158 31.03 8.32 -11.76
C ASP A 158 32.05 7.27 -12.31
#